data_AF-A0A318ZLS3-F1
#
_entry.id   AF-A0A318ZLS3-F1
#
_cell.length_a   1.000
_cell.length_b   1.000
_cell.length_c   1.000
_cell.angle_alpha   90.00
_cell.angle_beta   90.00
_cell.angle_gamma   90.00
#
_symmetry.space_group_name_H-M   'P 1'
#
loop_
_entity.id
_entity.type
_entity.pdbx_description
1 polymer ?
#
loop_
_entity_poly.entity_id
_entity_poly.type
_entity_poly.pdbx_seq_one_letter_code
_entity_poly.pdbx_strand_id
1 'polypeptide(L)'
;MYSSTLRPRHPTTSTTRTTTTTTKPSTSYLLPTTTTWRHLPTYTTLHHETFNIYTHLLPALLCPVLGIFTSLPPLHILSCTVCLGLSAAYHANNHQSPYALKADYCGILQLLVINFATGLHYAFAAEADRKWRDVYIWIVRLSLPLPLPLPLPQDEKLSPVEKNGYYSSSSSNSSSRRTIDIITTTTDSITADSVDSASTRTPPDTTTKKRPEDPHRTLRVTSLILTGLTALIPITHLYHLHDVRYLLAVGVGWYTLEGMALILGAVVYLNKIPEKWFPHTTVFMLWSSHAFWHVLVLVGMMAHTMGLVCAMEFAVREAQDVL
;
A
#
# COMPACT_ATOMS: atom_id res chain seq x y z
N MET A 1 -89.98 12.17 8.00
CA MET A 1 -89.00 12.63 9.01
C MET A 1 -87.61 12.22 8.55
N TYR A 2 -86.85 13.16 7.98
CA TYR A 2 -85.42 12.99 7.73
C TYR A 2 -84.73 14.28 8.16
N SER A 3 -83.82 14.14 9.13
CA SER A 3 -83.17 15.20 9.89
C SER A 3 -81.97 15.74 9.11
N SER A 4 -81.97 17.05 8.81
CA SER A 4 -80.85 17.79 8.24
C SER A 4 -79.95 18.34 9.36
N THR A 5 -78.91 17.60 9.74
CA THR A 5 -77.85 18.10 10.63
C THR A 5 -76.69 18.64 9.79
N LEU A 6 -76.55 19.97 9.77
CA LEU A 6 -75.35 20.68 9.29
C LEU A 6 -74.16 20.38 10.20
N ARG A 7 -73.06 19.88 9.64
CA ARG A 7 -71.80 19.65 10.37
C ARG A 7 -70.82 20.80 10.09
N PRO A 8 -70.13 21.38 11.10
CA PRO A 8 -69.15 22.44 10.88
C PRO A 8 -67.88 21.89 10.22
N ARG A 9 -67.32 22.64 9.26
CA ARG A 9 -66.03 22.33 8.60
C ARG A 9 -64.90 22.71 9.56
N HIS A 10 -64.21 21.72 10.14
CA HIS A 10 -62.95 21.95 10.86
C HIS A 10 -61.82 22.23 9.85
N PRO A 11 -60.93 23.21 10.10
CA PRO A 11 -59.74 23.41 9.31
C PRO A 11 -58.76 22.25 9.55
N THR A 12 -58.49 21.47 8.51
CA THR A 12 -57.43 20.46 8.47
C THR A 12 -56.07 21.14 8.53
N THR A 13 -55.45 21.15 9.71
CA THR A 13 -54.04 21.49 9.87
C THR A 13 -53.23 20.33 9.30
N SER A 14 -52.71 20.47 8.09
CA SER A 14 -51.74 19.52 7.53
C SER A 14 -50.42 19.69 8.29
N THR A 15 -50.23 18.90 9.33
CA THR A 15 -48.90 18.74 9.94
C THR A 15 -48.03 18.00 8.94
N THR A 16 -47.30 18.75 8.11
CA THR A 16 -46.21 18.23 7.29
C THR A 16 -45.17 17.66 8.26
N ARG A 17 -45.22 16.35 8.49
CA ARG A 17 -44.19 15.64 9.22
C ARG A 17 -42.99 15.56 8.29
N THR A 18 -42.13 16.58 8.35
CA THR A 18 -40.82 16.58 7.71
C THR A 18 -40.03 15.43 8.30
N THR A 19 -40.10 14.25 7.68
CA THR A 19 -39.11 13.20 7.90
C THR A 19 -37.81 13.75 7.35
N THR A 20 -37.04 14.41 8.22
CA THR A 20 -35.62 14.60 8.03
C THR A 20 -35.01 13.21 7.93
N THR A 21 -34.83 12.72 6.70
CA THR A 21 -33.83 11.70 6.43
C THR A 21 -32.51 12.33 6.80
N THR A 22 -32.07 12.15 8.04
CA THR A 22 -30.70 12.39 8.45
C THR A 22 -29.85 11.40 7.65
N THR A 23 -29.42 11.81 6.47
CA THR A 23 -28.33 11.17 5.74
C THR A 23 -27.14 11.24 6.68
N LYS A 24 -26.85 10.11 7.33
CA LYS A 24 -25.63 9.92 8.10
C LYS A 24 -24.48 10.34 7.16
N PRO A 25 -23.67 11.36 7.51
CA PRO A 25 -22.59 11.76 6.62
C PRO A 25 -21.72 10.53 6.39
N SER A 26 -21.57 10.13 5.13
CA SER A 26 -20.59 9.12 4.73
C SER A 26 -19.22 9.75 4.96
N THR A 27 -18.71 9.64 6.19
CA THR A 27 -17.52 10.34 6.70
C THR A 27 -16.19 9.88 6.10
N SER A 28 -16.21 9.00 5.09
CA SER A 28 -15.00 8.46 4.47
C SER A 28 -14.93 8.94 3.02
N TYR A 29 -13.99 9.85 2.74
CA TYR A 29 -13.66 10.22 1.37
C TYR A 29 -13.07 8.99 0.68
N LEU A 30 -13.67 8.60 -0.45
CA LEU A 30 -13.12 7.54 -1.30
C LEU A 30 -12.17 8.19 -2.29
N LEU A 31 -10.93 7.73 -2.29
CA LEU A 31 -9.91 8.21 -3.21
C LEU A 31 -10.36 7.90 -4.66
N PRO A 32 -10.24 8.86 -5.61
CA PRO A 32 -10.58 8.61 -7.01
C PRO A 32 -9.88 7.36 -7.54
N THR A 33 -10.52 6.68 -8.49
CA THR A 33 -9.98 5.46 -9.09
C THR A 33 -8.65 5.68 -9.79
N THR A 34 -8.31 6.92 -10.19
CA THR A 34 -7.02 7.28 -10.78
C THR A 34 -6.39 8.44 -10.02
N THR A 35 -5.57 8.15 -9.01
CA THR A 35 -4.70 9.16 -8.37
C THR A 35 -3.24 8.95 -8.73
N THR A 36 -2.48 10.04 -8.75
CA THR A 36 -1.02 10.00 -8.83
C THR A 36 -0.44 10.42 -7.49
N TRP A 37 0.85 10.17 -7.27
CA TRP A 37 1.57 10.66 -6.08
C TRP A 37 1.58 12.19 -5.94
N ARG A 38 1.15 12.93 -6.97
CA ARG A 38 1.00 14.41 -6.97
C ARG A 38 -0.38 14.88 -6.55
N HIS A 39 -1.36 13.98 -6.41
CA HIS A 39 -2.73 14.34 -6.11
C HIS A 39 -2.86 14.78 -4.66
N LEU A 40 -2.94 16.10 -4.41
CA LEU A 40 -2.89 16.68 -3.07
C LEU A 40 -3.96 16.13 -2.10
N PRO A 41 -5.23 15.89 -2.50
CA PRO A 41 -6.23 15.31 -1.61
C PRO A 41 -5.86 13.93 -1.06
N THR A 42 -4.95 13.19 -1.71
CA THR A 42 -4.41 11.91 -1.20
C THR A 42 -3.65 12.05 0.11
N TYR A 43 -3.17 13.26 0.45
CA TYR A 43 -2.43 13.51 1.70
C TYR A 43 -3.24 14.34 2.69
N THR A 44 -4.24 15.09 2.23
CA THR A 44 -4.98 16.02 3.09
C THR A 44 -6.34 15.51 3.52
N THR A 45 -6.77 14.34 3.05
CA THR A 45 -8.08 13.75 3.37
C THR A 45 -7.95 12.35 3.95
N LEU A 46 -8.93 11.93 4.75
CA LEU A 46 -9.00 10.58 5.31
C LEU A 46 -9.69 9.63 4.33
N HIS A 47 -8.98 8.57 3.95
CA HIS A 47 -9.42 7.52 3.04
C HIS A 47 -8.75 6.18 3.37
N HIS A 48 -9.18 5.10 2.73
CA HIS A 48 -8.73 3.74 3.05
C HIS A 48 -7.22 3.49 2.92
N GLU A 49 -6.55 4.18 2.01
CA GLU A 49 -5.08 4.13 1.88
C GLU A 49 -4.30 5.06 2.84
N THR A 50 -4.96 5.92 3.63
CA THR A 50 -4.26 6.97 4.41
C THR A 50 -3.21 6.37 5.34
N PHE A 51 -3.56 5.34 6.13
CA PHE A 51 -2.58 4.73 7.03
C PHE A 51 -1.47 4.02 6.28
N ASN A 52 -1.77 3.28 5.20
CA ASN A 52 -0.75 2.62 4.38
C ASN A 52 0.29 3.61 3.85
N ILE A 53 -0.15 4.81 3.42
CA ILE A 53 0.73 5.88 2.97
C ILE A 53 1.58 6.40 4.14
N TYR A 54 0.94 6.84 5.24
CA TYR A 54 1.64 7.54 6.32
C TYR A 54 2.56 6.66 7.15
N THR A 55 2.25 5.37 7.31
CA THR A 55 3.15 4.42 7.98
C THR A 55 4.50 4.34 7.28
N HIS A 56 4.55 4.50 5.97
CA HIS A 56 5.81 4.46 5.21
C HIS A 56 6.38 5.84 4.90
N LEU A 57 5.55 6.83 4.61
CA LEU A 57 5.99 8.17 4.22
C LEU A 57 6.73 8.89 5.35
N LEU A 58 6.21 8.85 6.58
CA LEU A 58 6.85 9.55 7.70
C LEU A 58 8.23 8.97 8.03
N PRO A 59 8.40 7.63 8.16
CA PRO A 59 9.72 7.05 8.34
C PRO A 59 10.66 7.27 7.14
N ALA A 60 10.14 7.25 5.90
CA ALA A 60 10.97 7.55 4.72
C ALA A 60 11.59 8.95 4.77
N LEU A 61 10.86 9.95 5.29
CA LEU A 61 11.39 11.30 5.48
C LEU A 61 12.33 11.40 6.69
N LEU A 62 12.10 10.59 7.71
CA LEU A 62 12.90 10.58 8.94
C LEU A 62 14.25 9.86 8.76
N CYS A 63 14.31 8.77 7.99
CA CYS A 63 15.52 7.97 7.81
C CYS A 63 16.76 8.78 7.38
N PRO A 64 16.69 9.67 6.36
CA PRO A 64 17.84 10.51 5.98
C PRO A 64 18.28 11.46 7.09
N VAL A 65 17.33 12.01 7.86
CA VAL A 65 17.63 12.89 8.99
C VAL A 65 18.39 12.13 10.07
N LEU A 66 17.91 10.93 10.42
CA LEU A 66 18.62 10.05 11.37
C LEU A 66 20.01 9.66 10.84
N GLY A 67 20.15 9.44 9.53
CA GLY A 67 21.43 9.14 8.89
C GLY A 67 22.47 10.25 9.02
N ILE A 68 22.06 11.51 9.21
CA ILE A 68 22.99 12.64 9.46
C ILE A 68 23.54 12.59 10.90
N PHE A 69 22.72 12.18 11.86
CA PHE A 69 23.04 12.24 13.29
C PHE A 69 23.54 10.90 13.87
N THR A 70 23.51 9.82 13.09
CA THR A 70 23.92 8.48 13.51
C THR A 70 25.12 8.01 12.72
N SER A 71 25.91 7.11 13.30
CA SER A 71 27.01 6.44 12.60
C SER A 71 26.55 5.23 11.78
N LEU A 72 25.25 5.11 11.51
CA LEU A 72 24.68 3.98 10.77
C LEU A 72 25.23 3.91 9.34
N PRO A 73 25.38 2.72 8.76
CA PRO A 73 25.89 2.57 7.40
C PRO A 73 25.01 3.34 6.38
N PRO A 74 25.59 4.20 5.51
CA PRO A 74 24.79 4.99 4.57
C PRO A 74 23.92 4.14 3.64
N LEU A 75 24.39 2.96 3.24
CA LEU A 75 23.63 2.03 2.42
C LEU A 75 22.39 1.48 3.14
N HIS A 76 22.49 1.20 4.45
CA HIS A 76 21.33 0.78 5.26
C HIS A 76 20.27 1.88 5.26
N ILE A 77 20.67 3.13 5.56
CA ILE A 77 19.75 4.29 5.58
C ILE A 77 19.11 4.53 4.20
N LEU A 78 19.91 4.49 3.13
CA LEU A 78 19.44 4.68 1.76
C LEU A 78 18.41 3.61 1.37
N SER A 79 18.71 2.34 1.67
CA SER A 79 17.82 1.22 1.32
C SER A 79 16.49 1.29 2.08
N CYS A 80 16.51 1.65 3.36
CA CYS A 80 15.30 1.91 4.16
C CYS A 80 14.49 3.05 3.55
N THR A 81 15.14 4.19 3.28
CA THR A 81 14.49 5.38 2.70
C THR A 81 13.80 5.06 1.37
N VAL A 82 14.51 4.38 0.46
CA VAL A 82 13.98 4.04 -0.86
C VAL A 82 12.83 3.03 -0.76
N CYS A 83 12.97 1.98 0.05
CA CYS A 83 11.91 0.98 0.22
C CYS A 83 10.62 1.62 0.77
N LEU A 84 10.74 2.39 1.85
CA LEU A 84 9.60 3.07 2.48
C LEU A 84 8.99 4.09 1.52
N GLY A 85 9.81 4.87 0.81
CA GLY A 85 9.33 5.87 -0.15
C GLY A 85 8.61 5.27 -1.35
N LEU A 86 9.11 4.16 -1.92
CA LEU A 86 8.46 3.45 -3.02
C LEU A 86 7.13 2.84 -2.60
N SER A 87 7.05 2.28 -1.38
CA SER A 87 5.80 1.78 -0.81
C SER A 87 4.77 2.89 -0.65
N ALA A 88 5.14 4.02 -0.03
CA ALA A 88 4.25 5.17 0.11
C ALA A 88 3.77 5.71 -1.26
N ALA A 89 4.65 5.76 -2.26
CA ALA A 89 4.31 6.20 -3.61
C ALA A 89 3.33 5.24 -4.32
N TYR A 90 3.45 3.93 -4.10
CA TYR A 90 2.53 2.92 -4.63
C TYR A 90 1.11 3.10 -4.05
N HIS A 91 1.00 3.28 -2.74
CA HIS A 91 -0.29 3.53 -2.07
C HIS A 91 -0.91 4.87 -2.46
N ALA A 92 -0.09 5.93 -2.61
CA ALA A 92 -0.57 7.22 -3.09
C ALA A 92 -1.14 7.17 -4.52
N ASN A 93 -0.70 6.18 -5.31
CA ASN A 93 -1.21 5.90 -6.65
C ASN A 93 -2.47 5.01 -6.68
N ASN A 94 -3.06 4.69 -5.52
CA ASN A 94 -4.29 3.90 -5.39
C ASN A 94 -4.24 2.57 -6.14
N HIS A 95 -3.06 1.92 -6.12
CA HIS A 95 -2.78 0.61 -6.74
C HIS A 95 -3.01 0.53 -8.26
N GLN A 96 -3.03 1.67 -8.97
CA GLN A 96 -3.35 1.67 -10.40
C GLN A 96 -2.16 1.34 -11.31
N SER A 97 -0.94 1.71 -10.91
CA SER A 97 0.24 1.54 -11.75
C SER A 97 0.92 0.20 -11.50
N PRO A 98 0.97 -0.69 -12.51
CA PRO A 98 1.74 -1.93 -12.40
C PRO A 98 3.24 -1.65 -12.27
N TYR A 99 3.73 -0.50 -12.77
CA TYR A 99 5.11 -0.08 -12.59
C TYR A 99 5.39 0.35 -11.15
N ALA A 100 4.45 1.04 -10.49
CA ALA A 100 4.60 1.40 -9.08
C ALA A 100 4.61 0.16 -8.19
N LEU A 101 3.78 -0.84 -8.49
CA LEU A 101 3.81 -2.14 -7.81
C LEU A 101 5.17 -2.83 -7.97
N LYS A 102 5.70 -2.89 -9.20
CA LYS A 102 7.03 -3.46 -9.47
C LYS A 102 8.14 -2.70 -8.74
N ALA A 103 8.04 -1.38 -8.69
CA ALA A 103 9.01 -0.53 -7.99
C ALA A 103 8.97 -0.79 -6.48
N ASP A 104 7.80 -0.87 -5.86
CA ASP A 104 7.63 -1.22 -4.45
C ASP A 104 8.28 -2.59 -4.13
N TYR A 105 7.99 -3.61 -4.94
CA TYR A 105 8.65 -4.92 -4.82
C TYR A 105 10.17 -4.85 -4.98
N CYS A 106 10.67 -4.08 -5.95
CA CYS A 106 12.10 -3.87 -6.12
C CYS A 106 12.73 -3.21 -4.88
N GLY A 107 12.02 -2.26 -4.27
CA GLY A 107 12.41 -1.61 -3.01
C GLY A 107 12.58 -2.62 -1.87
N ILE A 108 11.62 -3.53 -1.69
CA ILE A 108 11.67 -4.58 -0.65
C ILE A 108 12.86 -5.53 -0.90
N LEU A 109 13.06 -5.97 -2.14
CA LEU A 109 14.17 -6.86 -2.48
C LEU A 109 15.53 -6.17 -2.22
N GLN A 110 15.66 -4.91 -2.61
CA GLN A 110 16.88 -4.14 -2.43
C GLN A 110 17.18 -3.88 -0.94
N LEU A 111 16.14 -3.58 -0.16
CA LEU A 111 16.23 -3.47 1.31
C LEU A 111 16.78 -4.76 1.91
N LEU A 112 16.20 -5.91 1.54
CA LEU A 112 16.60 -7.21 2.06
C LEU A 112 18.07 -7.51 1.78
N VAL A 113 18.54 -7.29 0.54
CA VAL A 113 19.94 -7.54 0.18
C VAL A 113 20.92 -6.63 0.89
N ILE A 114 20.63 -5.32 0.94
CA ILE A 114 21.55 -4.36 1.57
C ILE A 114 21.60 -4.57 3.08
N ASN A 115 20.45 -4.73 3.72
CA ASN A 115 20.39 -4.94 5.17
C ASN A 115 21.02 -6.27 5.57
N PHE A 116 20.77 -7.33 4.81
CA PHE A 116 21.41 -8.61 5.09
C PHE A 116 22.93 -8.54 4.88
N ALA A 117 23.41 -7.91 3.81
CA ALA A 117 24.85 -7.76 3.58
C ALA A 117 25.54 -6.88 4.65
N THR A 118 24.88 -5.81 5.11
CA THR A 118 25.41 -4.95 6.18
C THR A 118 25.42 -5.67 7.53
N GLY A 119 24.37 -6.42 7.87
CA GLY A 119 24.36 -7.26 9.07
C GLY A 119 25.49 -8.31 9.06
N LEU A 120 25.68 -9.01 7.94
CA LEU A 120 26.78 -9.98 7.78
C LEU A 120 28.16 -9.33 7.92
N HIS A 121 28.32 -8.11 7.41
CA HIS A 121 29.60 -7.41 7.43
C HIS A 121 30.14 -7.22 8.86
N TYR A 122 29.26 -6.83 9.78
CA TYR A 122 29.61 -6.60 11.19
C TYR A 122 29.50 -7.86 12.04
N ALA A 123 28.62 -8.80 11.71
CA ALA A 123 28.48 -10.05 12.46
C ALA A 123 29.70 -11.00 12.32
N PHE A 124 30.37 -10.98 11.17
CA PHE A 124 31.59 -11.74 10.89
C PHE A 124 32.80 -10.79 10.82
N ALA A 125 32.94 -9.93 11.83
CA ALA A 125 33.99 -8.91 11.86
C ALA A 125 35.38 -9.47 12.21
N ALA A 126 35.43 -10.56 12.99
CA ALA A 126 36.67 -11.21 13.42
C ALA A 126 37.53 -11.62 12.22
N GLU A 127 38.85 -11.51 12.36
CA GLU A 127 39.78 -11.75 11.24
C GLU A 127 39.66 -13.18 10.70
N ALA A 128 39.53 -14.18 11.58
CA ALA A 128 39.34 -15.58 11.23
C ALA A 128 38.10 -15.84 10.36
N ASP A 129 37.10 -14.95 10.44
CA ASP A 129 35.77 -15.15 9.84
C ASP A 129 35.56 -14.41 8.52
N ARG A 130 36.47 -13.49 8.16
CA ARG A 130 36.32 -12.61 6.99
C ARG A 130 36.09 -13.37 5.69
N LYS A 131 36.70 -14.56 5.54
CA LYS A 131 36.46 -15.43 4.38
C LYS A 131 34.98 -15.81 4.26
N TRP A 132 34.35 -16.20 5.37
CA TRP A 132 32.95 -16.61 5.40
C TRP A 132 32.01 -15.44 5.20
N ARG A 133 32.32 -14.28 5.80
CA ARG A 133 31.64 -13.01 5.53
C ARG A 133 31.54 -12.73 4.04
N ASP A 134 32.67 -12.78 3.34
CA ASP A 134 32.75 -12.40 1.93
C ASP A 134 31.99 -13.42 1.06
N VAL A 135 32.07 -14.71 1.38
CA VAL A 135 31.26 -15.77 0.73
C VAL A 135 29.76 -15.50 0.90
N TYR A 136 29.28 -15.25 2.11
CA TYR A 136 27.86 -14.99 2.35
C TYR A 136 27.38 -13.71 1.67
N ILE A 137 28.13 -12.61 1.77
CA ILE A 137 27.80 -11.36 1.08
C ILE A 137 27.73 -11.57 -0.43
N TRP A 138 28.64 -12.35 -1.01
CA TRP A 138 28.62 -12.67 -2.43
C TRP A 138 27.38 -13.49 -2.82
N ILE A 139 27.04 -14.51 -2.04
CA ILE A 139 25.81 -15.30 -2.25
C ILE A 139 24.56 -14.41 -2.18
N VAL A 140 24.45 -13.56 -1.16
CA VAL A 140 23.30 -12.65 -1.00
C VAL A 140 23.18 -11.70 -2.19
N ARG A 141 24.30 -11.14 -2.66
CA ARG A 141 24.31 -10.24 -3.84
C ARG A 141 23.92 -10.96 -5.13
N LEU A 142 24.32 -12.22 -5.32
CA LEU A 142 23.96 -13.00 -6.50
C LEU A 142 22.54 -13.56 -6.45
N SER A 143 22.02 -13.82 -5.25
CA SER A 143 20.68 -14.39 -5.05
C SER A 143 19.55 -13.45 -5.46
N LEU A 144 19.86 -12.18 -5.76
CA LEU A 144 18.92 -11.26 -6.39
C LEU A 144 19.17 -11.18 -7.90
N PRO A 145 18.25 -11.69 -8.73
CA PRO A 145 18.20 -11.27 -10.12
C PRO A 145 17.87 -9.77 -10.13
N LEU A 146 18.70 -8.97 -10.80
CA LEU A 146 18.31 -7.71 -11.41
C LEU A 146 16.87 -7.88 -11.93
N PRO A 147 15.90 -7.00 -11.57
CA PRO A 147 14.46 -7.26 -11.59
C PRO A 147 14.07 -8.21 -12.71
N LEU A 148 13.87 -9.48 -12.35
CA LEU A 148 13.49 -10.49 -13.31
C LEU A 148 12.19 -9.99 -13.97
N PRO A 149 12.15 -9.81 -15.30
CA PRO A 149 10.90 -9.48 -15.96
C PRO A 149 9.99 -10.69 -15.75
N LEU A 150 9.10 -10.61 -14.76
CA LEU A 150 7.96 -11.51 -14.68
C LEU A 150 7.35 -11.55 -16.08
N PRO A 151 7.21 -12.75 -16.69
CA PRO A 151 6.56 -12.87 -17.98
C PRO A 151 5.24 -12.13 -17.91
N LEU A 152 5.05 -11.15 -18.78
CA LEU A 152 3.71 -10.62 -19.00
C LEU A 152 2.83 -11.83 -19.34
N PRO A 153 1.61 -11.93 -18.80
CA PRO A 153 0.58 -12.69 -19.49
C PRO A 153 0.63 -12.17 -20.92
N GLN A 154 1.08 -13.00 -21.87
CA GLN A 154 0.67 -12.77 -23.24
C GLN A 154 -0.84 -12.76 -23.16
N ASP A 155 -1.46 -11.72 -23.73
CA ASP A 155 -2.91 -11.62 -23.86
C ASP A 155 -3.46 -12.98 -24.27
N GLU A 156 -3.88 -13.76 -23.27
CA GLU A 156 -4.52 -15.03 -23.51
C GLU A 156 -5.84 -14.61 -24.12
N LYS A 157 -5.89 -14.80 -25.44
CA LYS A 157 -6.97 -14.42 -26.34
C LYS A 157 -8.29 -14.51 -25.59
N LEU A 158 -8.80 -13.34 -25.21
CA LEU A 158 -10.12 -13.21 -24.64
C LEU A 158 -11.08 -13.76 -25.70
N SER A 159 -11.62 -14.96 -25.45
CA SER A 159 -12.67 -15.56 -26.27
C SER A 159 -13.81 -14.55 -26.41
N PRO A 160 -14.37 -14.34 -27.61
CA PRO A 160 -15.39 -13.32 -27.82
C PRO A 160 -16.71 -13.78 -27.21
N VAL A 161 -16.98 -13.36 -25.97
CA VAL A 161 -18.31 -13.48 -25.36
C VAL A 161 -18.73 -12.07 -24.90
N GLU A 162 -19.71 -11.55 -25.64
CA GLU A 162 -20.54 -10.37 -25.39
C GLU A 162 -19.86 -9.00 -25.26
N LYS A 163 -19.46 -8.46 -26.42
CA LYS A 163 -19.64 -7.02 -26.67
C LYS A 163 -21.08 -6.78 -27.13
N ASN A 164 -21.98 -6.47 -26.19
CA ASN A 164 -23.22 -5.76 -26.50
C ASN A 164 -23.50 -4.74 -25.39
N GLY A 165 -23.49 -3.47 -25.76
CA GLY A 165 -23.92 -2.37 -24.89
C GLY A 165 -23.01 -1.15 -24.96
N TYR A 166 -23.37 -0.24 -25.85
CA TYR A 166 -22.97 1.19 -25.86
C TYR A 166 -21.57 1.56 -26.34
N TYR A 167 -21.35 1.44 -27.65
CA TYR A 167 -20.75 2.53 -28.43
C TYR A 167 -21.44 2.63 -29.79
N SER A 168 -22.31 3.63 -29.92
CA SER A 168 -22.69 4.28 -31.17
C SER A 168 -22.70 5.76 -30.82
N SER A 169 -21.77 6.58 -31.31
CA SER A 169 -21.79 7.01 -32.70
C SER A 169 -20.42 7.50 -33.18
N SER A 170 -19.98 6.91 -34.29
CA SER A 170 -19.24 7.52 -35.40
C SER A 170 -19.83 8.92 -35.73
N SER A 171 -19.14 9.91 -36.30
CA SER A 171 -17.97 9.90 -37.17
C SER A 171 -17.70 11.35 -37.61
N SER A 172 -16.43 11.66 -37.90
CA SER A 172 -15.95 12.68 -38.86
C SER A 172 -16.27 14.16 -38.54
N ASN A 173 -15.48 15.17 -38.90
CA ASN A 173 -14.44 15.25 -39.90
C ASN A 173 -13.41 16.35 -39.55
N SER A 174 -12.29 16.28 -40.26
CA SER A 174 -11.10 17.12 -40.14
C SER A 174 -11.29 18.62 -40.44
N SER A 175 -10.41 19.43 -39.84
CA SER A 175 -9.73 20.59 -40.42
C SER A 175 -10.58 21.72 -41.03
N SER A 176 -10.68 22.87 -40.35
CA SER A 176 -10.24 24.15 -40.95
C SER A 176 -10.28 25.32 -39.96
N ARG A 177 -9.22 26.13 -40.07
CA ARG A 177 -9.07 27.58 -39.79
C ARG A 177 -10.11 28.27 -38.90
N ARG A 178 -9.56 28.84 -37.83
CA ARG A 178 -10.11 29.94 -37.05
C ARG A 178 -10.13 31.20 -37.92
N THR A 179 -11.30 31.56 -38.43
CA THR A 179 -11.57 32.88 -39.03
C THR A 179 -12.76 33.50 -38.29
N ILE A 180 -12.51 34.71 -37.80
CA ILE A 180 -13.43 35.67 -37.20
C ILE A 180 -14.48 36.05 -38.25
N ASP A 181 -15.76 36.16 -37.86
CA ASP A 181 -16.70 37.22 -38.31
C ASP A 181 -18.04 37.07 -37.57
N ILE A 182 -18.41 38.06 -36.74
CA ILE A 182 -19.34 39.18 -36.98
C ILE A 182 -20.72 38.90 -36.37
N ILE A 183 -21.06 39.75 -35.42
CA ILE A 183 -22.34 39.92 -34.76
C ILE A 183 -23.41 40.25 -35.81
N THR A 184 -24.53 39.52 -35.83
CA THR A 184 -25.80 40.08 -36.32
C THR A 184 -26.97 39.50 -35.55
N THR A 185 -27.70 40.41 -34.94
CA THR A 185 -28.94 40.27 -34.20
C THR A 185 -30.09 39.96 -35.14
N THR A 186 -30.94 38.97 -34.83
CA THR A 186 -32.37 39.04 -35.18
C THR A 186 -33.19 38.22 -34.19
N THR A 187 -34.23 38.87 -33.68
CA THR A 187 -35.35 38.35 -32.89
C THR A 187 -36.13 37.27 -33.64
N ASP A 188 -36.70 36.29 -32.94
CA ASP A 188 -38.16 36.13 -32.88
C ASP A 188 -38.65 34.91 -32.10
N SER A 189 -39.68 35.19 -31.30
CA SER A 189 -40.88 34.37 -31.04
C SER A 189 -40.83 33.17 -30.09
N ILE A 190 -41.79 33.27 -29.16
CA ILE A 190 -42.28 32.36 -28.14
C ILE A 190 -42.93 31.12 -28.78
N THR A 191 -42.65 29.93 -28.27
CA THR A 191 -43.66 28.88 -28.03
C THR A 191 -43.19 27.97 -26.90
N ALA A 192 -44.06 27.82 -25.91
CA ALA A 192 -43.95 26.83 -24.85
C ALA A 192 -44.44 25.49 -25.40
N ASP A 193 -43.75 24.39 -25.07
CA ASP A 193 -44.39 23.09 -24.98
C ASP A 193 -43.71 22.24 -23.90
N SER A 194 -44.54 21.84 -22.94
CA SER A 194 -44.29 20.94 -21.83
C SER A 194 -44.30 19.49 -22.30
N VAL A 195 -43.25 18.72 -21.97
CA VAL A 195 -43.32 17.25 -21.95
C VAL A 195 -42.59 16.73 -20.70
N ASP A 196 -43.38 16.40 -19.69
CA ASP A 196 -42.98 15.56 -18.57
C ASP A 196 -42.63 14.16 -19.08
N SER A 197 -41.42 13.68 -18.75
CA SER A 197 -41.07 12.26 -18.88
C SER A 197 -40.60 11.74 -17.53
N ALA A 198 -41.51 11.03 -16.88
CA ALA A 198 -41.28 10.29 -15.65
C ALA A 198 -40.18 9.24 -15.84
N SER A 199 -39.02 9.49 -15.24
CA SER A 199 -37.93 8.51 -15.15
C SER A 199 -38.22 7.53 -14.00
N THR A 200 -38.68 6.34 -14.36
CA THR A 200 -38.80 5.19 -13.44
C THR A 200 -37.40 4.78 -12.97
N ARG A 201 -36.99 5.23 -11.77
CA ARG A 201 -35.77 4.75 -11.11
C ARG A 201 -35.97 3.29 -10.68
N THR A 202 -35.25 2.39 -11.33
CA THR A 202 -35.00 1.06 -10.79
C THR A 202 -34.10 1.14 -9.55
N PRO A 203 -34.31 0.30 -8.52
CA PRO A 203 -33.49 0.30 -7.31
C PRO A 203 -32.06 -0.18 -7.63
N PRO A 204 -31.04 0.30 -6.91
CA PRO A 204 -29.66 -0.12 -7.14
C PRO A 204 -29.50 -1.59 -6.77
N ASP A 205 -29.08 -2.39 -7.76
CA ASP A 205 -28.72 -3.80 -7.60
C ASP A 205 -27.56 -3.93 -6.60
N THR A 206 -27.88 -4.43 -5.40
CA THR A 206 -26.92 -4.75 -4.35
C THR A 206 -26.28 -6.11 -4.62
N THR A 207 -25.58 -6.26 -5.74
CA THR A 207 -24.64 -7.36 -5.94
C THR A 207 -23.23 -6.83 -5.77
N THR A 208 -22.72 -6.91 -4.54
CA THR A 208 -21.31 -6.62 -4.24
C THR A 208 -20.45 -7.68 -4.93
N LYS A 209 -20.09 -7.43 -6.19
CA LYS A 209 -19.14 -8.24 -6.95
C LYS A 209 -17.80 -8.23 -6.22
N LYS A 210 -17.53 -9.32 -5.47
CA LYS A 210 -16.26 -9.53 -4.75
C LYS A 210 -15.12 -9.40 -5.76
N ARG A 211 -14.23 -8.43 -5.55
CA ARG A 211 -13.05 -8.23 -6.40
C ARG A 211 -12.26 -9.55 -6.47
N PRO A 212 -11.86 -10.03 -7.66
CA PRO A 212 -11.08 -11.26 -7.78
C PRO A 212 -9.79 -11.13 -6.96
N GLU A 213 -9.50 -12.16 -6.18
CA GLU A 213 -8.29 -12.20 -5.35
C GLU A 213 -7.07 -12.31 -6.25
N ASP A 214 -6.04 -11.50 -6.00
CA ASP A 214 -4.80 -11.49 -6.78
C ASP A 214 -4.08 -12.85 -6.62
N PRO A 215 -4.01 -13.67 -7.68
CA PRO A 215 -3.46 -15.03 -7.61
C PRO A 215 -1.97 -15.04 -7.25
N HIS A 216 -1.25 -13.93 -7.47
CA HIS A 216 0.18 -13.83 -7.18
C HIS A 216 0.48 -13.26 -5.79
N ARG A 217 -0.53 -12.88 -5.01
CA ARG A 217 -0.32 -12.34 -3.64
C ARG A 217 0.40 -13.33 -2.72
N THR A 218 -0.09 -14.56 -2.65
CA THR A 218 0.51 -15.58 -1.79
C THR A 218 1.92 -15.92 -2.25
N LEU A 219 2.12 -16.08 -3.57
CA LEU A 219 3.44 -16.35 -4.14
C LEU A 219 4.47 -15.28 -3.73
N ARG A 220 4.11 -14.00 -3.85
CA ARG A 220 5.00 -12.86 -3.52
C ARG A 220 5.37 -12.83 -2.04
N VAL A 221 4.42 -13.07 -1.15
CA VAL A 221 4.68 -13.08 0.30
C VAL A 221 5.55 -14.29 0.67
N THR A 222 5.19 -15.48 0.17
CA THR A 222 5.93 -16.70 0.44
C THR A 222 7.36 -16.62 -0.06
N SER A 223 7.61 -16.04 -1.25
CA SER A 223 8.97 -15.88 -1.75
C SER A 223 9.82 -14.98 -0.85
N LEU A 224 9.25 -13.88 -0.32
CA LEU A 224 9.98 -12.99 0.58
C LEU A 224 10.30 -13.65 1.92
N ILE A 225 9.36 -14.44 2.47
CA ILE A 225 9.59 -15.21 3.71
C ILE A 225 10.71 -16.23 3.50
N LEU A 226 10.67 -16.98 2.40
CA LEU A 226 11.70 -17.96 2.09
C LEU A 226 13.08 -17.31 1.96
N THR A 227 13.17 -16.14 1.32
CA THR A 227 14.43 -15.39 1.25
C THR A 227 14.89 -14.95 2.65
N GLY A 228 13.98 -14.47 3.51
CA GLY A 228 14.31 -14.14 4.89
C GLY A 228 14.82 -15.33 5.72
N LEU A 229 14.22 -16.51 5.54
CA LEU A 229 14.63 -17.74 6.25
C LEU A 229 16.06 -18.19 5.90
N THR A 230 16.61 -17.76 4.76
CA THR A 230 18.01 -18.04 4.42
C THR A 230 19.00 -17.44 5.42
N ALA A 231 18.60 -16.41 6.19
CA ALA A 231 19.41 -15.82 7.25
C ALA A 231 19.75 -16.80 8.39
N LEU A 232 18.98 -17.88 8.56
CA LEU A 232 19.28 -18.92 9.55
C LEU A 232 20.60 -19.65 9.26
N ILE A 233 21.02 -19.71 7.99
CA ILE A 233 22.26 -20.39 7.58
C ILE A 233 23.50 -19.70 8.19
N PRO A 234 23.78 -18.41 7.90
CA PRO A 234 24.94 -17.73 8.49
C PRO A 234 24.83 -17.59 10.01
N ILE A 235 23.63 -17.44 10.58
CA ILE A 235 23.45 -17.39 12.04
C ILE A 235 23.87 -18.71 12.69
N THR A 236 23.45 -19.84 12.12
CA THR A 236 23.82 -21.18 12.61
C THR A 236 25.31 -21.44 12.43
N HIS A 237 25.89 -20.99 11.32
CA HIS A 237 27.33 -21.12 11.13
C HIS A 237 28.11 -20.30 12.15
N LEU A 238 27.71 -19.05 12.40
CA LEU A 238 28.35 -18.21 13.42
C LEU A 238 28.26 -18.84 14.82
N TYR A 239 27.16 -19.52 15.13
CA TYR A 239 26.99 -20.25 16.39
C TYR A 239 28.02 -21.37 16.55
N HIS A 240 28.31 -22.10 15.47
CA HIS A 240 29.32 -23.15 15.49
C HIS A 240 30.76 -22.63 15.57
N LEU A 241 31.00 -21.34 15.26
CA LEU A 241 32.33 -20.74 15.35
C LEU A 241 32.64 -20.14 16.73
N HIS A 242 31.67 -19.47 17.38
CA HIS A 242 31.95 -18.62 18.55
C HIS A 242 31.00 -18.80 19.76
N ASP A 243 30.15 -19.83 19.76
CA ASP A 243 29.15 -20.10 20.80
C ASP A 243 28.03 -19.05 20.92
N VAL A 244 27.06 -19.34 21.82
CA VAL A 244 25.86 -18.52 22.03
C VAL A 244 26.15 -17.11 22.58
N ARG A 245 27.22 -16.96 23.38
CA ARG A 245 27.55 -15.68 24.01
C ARG A 245 27.95 -14.64 22.97
N TYR A 246 28.71 -15.07 21.96
CA TYR A 246 29.09 -14.23 20.84
C TYR A 246 27.85 -13.80 20.03
N LEU A 247 26.93 -14.72 19.74
CA LEU A 247 25.69 -14.40 19.03
C LEU A 247 24.86 -13.33 19.75
N LEU A 248 24.73 -13.45 21.07
CA LEU A 248 24.00 -12.45 21.86
C LEU A 248 24.74 -11.11 21.88
N ALA A 249 26.08 -11.11 21.96
CA ALA A 249 26.89 -9.90 21.94
C ALA A 249 26.83 -9.16 20.58
N VAL A 250 26.83 -9.89 19.46
CA VAL A 250 26.62 -9.33 18.11
C VAL A 250 25.20 -8.79 17.92
N GLY A 251 24.23 -9.19 18.77
CA GLY A 251 22.86 -8.70 18.72
C GLY A 251 21.88 -9.59 17.97
N VAL A 252 22.15 -10.90 17.85
CA VAL A 252 21.25 -11.85 17.14
C VAL A 252 19.84 -11.90 17.73
N GLY A 253 19.67 -11.57 19.02
CA GLY A 253 18.35 -11.43 19.64
C GLY A 253 17.44 -10.35 19.00
N TRP A 254 18.02 -9.34 18.36
CA TRP A 254 17.24 -8.36 17.61
C TRP A 254 16.78 -8.90 16.25
N TYR A 255 17.61 -9.69 15.58
CA TYR A 255 17.23 -10.35 14.32
C TYR A 255 16.16 -11.44 14.53
N THR A 256 16.08 -12.07 15.70
CA THR A 256 14.97 -12.98 16.03
C THR A 256 13.66 -12.21 16.20
N LEU A 257 13.68 -11.04 16.85
CA LEU A 257 12.52 -10.16 16.95
C LEU A 257 12.05 -9.68 15.57
N GLU A 258 12.99 -9.29 14.70
CA GLU A 258 12.69 -8.97 13.29
C GLU A 258 11.97 -10.13 12.60
N GLY A 259 12.52 -11.34 12.66
CA GLY A 259 11.90 -12.52 12.07
C GLY A 259 10.49 -12.81 12.60
N MET A 260 10.29 -12.70 13.92
CA MET A 260 8.98 -12.87 14.54
C MET A 260 7.97 -11.82 14.07
N ALA A 261 8.37 -10.55 14.00
CA ALA A 261 7.50 -9.47 13.54
C ALA A 261 7.08 -9.66 12.07
N LEU A 262 8.02 -10.06 11.19
CA LEU A 262 7.74 -10.30 9.78
C LEU A 262 6.84 -11.53 9.57
N ILE A 263 7.06 -12.62 10.30
CA ILE A 263 6.20 -13.83 10.23
C ILE A 263 4.79 -13.49 10.73
N LEU A 264 4.67 -12.79 11.86
CA LEU A 264 3.37 -12.36 12.38
C LEU A 264 2.65 -11.46 11.38
N GLY A 265 3.37 -10.51 10.77
CA GLY A 265 2.82 -9.64 9.74
C GLY A 265 2.31 -10.45 8.56
N ALA A 266 3.07 -11.43 8.09
CA ALA A 266 2.69 -12.24 6.94
C ALA A 266 1.43 -13.04 7.23
N VAL A 267 1.33 -13.61 8.43
CA VAL A 267 0.12 -14.33 8.90
C VAL A 267 -1.08 -13.38 8.91
N VAL A 268 -0.95 -12.18 9.48
CA VAL A 268 -2.04 -11.19 9.53
C VAL A 268 -2.48 -10.75 8.13
N TYR A 269 -1.50 -10.44 7.27
CA TYR A 269 -1.74 -10.03 5.89
C TYR A 269 -2.45 -11.13 5.11
N LEU A 270 -1.88 -12.34 5.05
CA LEU A 270 -2.44 -13.44 4.27
C LEU A 270 -3.85 -13.82 4.74
N ASN A 271 -4.09 -13.84 6.05
CA ASN A 271 -5.40 -14.17 6.62
C ASN A 271 -6.41 -13.01 6.61
N LYS A 272 -6.01 -11.81 6.17
CA LYS A 272 -6.87 -10.62 6.11
C LYS A 272 -7.50 -10.33 7.49
N ILE A 273 -6.69 -10.31 8.54
CA ILE A 273 -7.12 -9.97 9.90
C ILE A 273 -6.77 -8.49 10.14
N PRO A 274 -7.65 -7.65 10.73
CA PRO A 274 -8.97 -7.95 11.31
C PRO A 274 -10.18 -7.78 10.36
N GLU A 275 -9.96 -7.37 9.11
CA GLU A 275 -11.04 -7.10 8.13
C GLU A 275 -11.98 -8.30 7.91
N LYS A 276 -11.46 -9.54 8.01
CA LYS A 276 -12.24 -10.77 7.97
C LYS A 276 -13.13 -10.97 9.20
N TRP A 277 -12.70 -10.50 10.37
CA TRP A 277 -13.43 -10.66 11.63
C TRP A 277 -14.52 -9.61 11.81
N PHE A 278 -14.35 -8.41 11.24
CA PHE A 278 -15.27 -7.28 11.44
C PHE A 278 -15.53 -6.50 10.13
N PRO A 279 -16.30 -7.07 9.18
CA PRO A 279 -16.42 -6.57 7.80
C PRO A 279 -17.17 -5.22 7.63
N HIS A 280 -17.79 -4.68 8.69
CA HIS A 280 -18.66 -3.49 8.59
C HIS A 280 -18.23 -2.30 9.46
N THR A 281 -17.01 -2.34 10.03
CA THR A 281 -16.53 -1.23 10.87
C THR A 281 -15.72 -0.23 10.05
N THR A 282 -16.13 1.04 10.08
CA THR A 282 -15.42 2.14 9.39
C THR A 282 -13.99 2.34 9.86
N VAL A 283 -13.68 1.95 11.11
CA VAL A 283 -12.31 1.95 11.65
C VAL A 283 -11.37 1.02 10.87
N PHE A 284 -11.85 -0.17 10.48
CA PHE A 284 -11.06 -1.12 9.68
C PHE A 284 -10.99 -0.75 8.19
N MET A 285 -11.79 0.22 7.77
CA MET A 285 -11.64 0.82 6.45
C MET A 285 -10.38 1.68 6.37
N LEU A 286 -9.94 2.25 7.50
CA LEU A 286 -8.67 2.98 7.63
C LEU A 286 -7.53 2.05 8.09
N TRP A 287 -7.81 1.15 9.03
CA TRP A 287 -6.83 0.24 9.64
C TRP A 287 -6.97 -1.19 9.09
N SER A 288 -6.46 -1.40 7.87
CA SER A 288 -6.55 -2.67 7.15
C SER A 288 -5.50 -3.70 7.62
N SER A 289 -5.65 -4.97 7.20
CA SER A 289 -4.61 -5.99 7.40
C SER A 289 -3.27 -5.61 6.76
N HIS A 290 -3.31 -4.80 5.71
CA HIS A 290 -2.12 -4.26 5.04
C HIS A 290 -1.47 -3.13 5.85
N ALA A 291 -2.26 -2.25 6.46
CA ALA A 291 -1.75 -1.23 7.38
C ALA A 291 -1.01 -1.89 8.56
N PHE A 292 -1.56 -2.98 9.09
CA PHE A 292 -0.91 -3.74 10.15
C PHE A 292 0.38 -4.41 9.70
N TRP A 293 0.42 -4.95 8.48
CA TRP A 293 1.64 -5.45 7.86
C TRP A 293 2.72 -4.37 7.80
N HIS A 294 2.40 -3.16 7.35
CA HIS A 294 3.36 -2.05 7.30
C HIS A 294 3.93 -1.71 8.68
N VAL A 295 3.09 -1.66 9.71
CA VAL A 295 3.55 -1.41 11.08
C VAL A 295 4.51 -2.50 11.57
N LEU A 296 4.22 -3.77 11.31
CA LEU A 296 5.12 -4.86 11.70
C LEU A 296 6.42 -4.88 10.89
N VAL A 297 6.38 -4.48 9.62
CA VAL A 297 7.61 -4.26 8.83
C VAL A 297 8.46 -3.17 9.46
N LEU A 298 7.88 -2.06 9.92
CA LEU A 298 8.63 -1.00 10.62
C LEU A 298 9.24 -1.50 11.93
N VAL A 299 8.50 -2.29 12.72
CA VAL A 299 9.04 -2.93 13.93
C VAL A 299 10.22 -3.83 13.57
N GLY A 300 10.10 -4.62 12.51
CA GLY A 300 11.20 -5.44 11.99
C GLY A 300 12.41 -4.61 11.56
N MET A 301 12.19 -3.51 10.82
CA MET A 301 13.25 -2.58 10.42
C MET A 301 13.94 -1.94 11.62
N MET A 302 13.19 -1.51 12.64
CA MET A 302 13.78 -0.97 13.87
C MET A 302 14.60 -2.03 14.62
N ALA A 303 14.07 -3.26 14.75
CA ALA A 303 14.81 -4.37 15.35
C ALA A 303 16.10 -4.64 14.57
N HIS A 304 16.04 -4.66 13.23
CA HIS A 304 17.22 -4.80 12.38
C HIS A 304 18.27 -3.71 12.64
N THR A 305 17.85 -2.44 12.67
CA THR A 305 18.74 -1.31 12.98
C THR A 305 19.39 -1.46 14.36
N MET A 306 18.64 -1.90 15.38
CA MET A 306 19.19 -2.16 16.71
C MET A 306 20.21 -3.31 16.70
N GLY A 307 19.90 -4.41 16.01
CA GLY A 307 20.84 -5.52 15.82
C GLY A 307 22.13 -5.08 15.11
N LEU A 308 22.00 -4.21 14.10
CA LEU A 308 23.13 -3.64 13.37
C LEU A 308 23.99 -2.75 14.27
N VAL A 309 23.38 -1.89 15.09
CA VAL A 309 24.10 -1.06 16.07
C VAL A 309 24.87 -1.92 17.06
N CYS A 310 24.23 -2.97 17.63
CA CYS A 310 24.92 -3.91 18.51
C CYS A 310 26.11 -4.57 17.83
N ALA A 311 25.94 -5.05 16.58
CA ALA A 311 27.02 -5.69 15.83
C ALA A 311 28.18 -4.72 15.53
N MET A 312 27.88 -3.46 15.21
CA MET A 312 28.89 -2.43 14.98
C MET A 312 29.67 -2.11 16.26
N GLU A 313 28.97 -1.91 17.38
CA GLU A 313 29.60 -1.66 18.68
C GLU A 313 30.49 -2.83 19.09
N PHE A 314 30.02 -4.05 18.89
CA PHE A 314 30.80 -5.27 19.14
C PHE A 314 32.06 -5.31 18.27
N ALA A 315 31.93 -5.07 16.96
CA ALA A 315 33.07 -5.06 16.03
C ALA A 315 34.12 -4.00 16.38
N VAL A 316 33.69 -2.83 16.87
CA VAL A 316 34.61 -1.77 17.33
C VAL A 316 35.38 -2.21 18.58
N ARG A 317 34.71 -2.84 19.55
CA ARG A 317 35.36 -3.33 20.79
C ARG A 317 36.40 -4.40 20.48
N GLU A 318 36.06 -5.38 19.63
CA GLU A 318 37.00 -6.42 19.19
C GLU A 318 38.23 -5.83 18.48
N ALA A 319 38.05 -4.78 17.67
CA ALA A 319 39.17 -4.12 17.01
C ALA A 319 40.09 -3.37 17.99
N GLN A 320 39.57 -2.92 19.14
CA GLN A 320 40.35 -2.27 20.18
C GLN A 320 41.14 -3.27 21.03
N ASP A 321 40.60 -4.46 21.29
CA ASP A 321 41.25 -5.49 22.11
C ASP A 321 42.45 -6.17 21.42
N VAL A 322 42.58 -6.01 20.09
CA VAL A 322 43.70 -6.56 19.28
C VAL A 322 44.90 -5.59 19.18
N LEU A 323 44.74 -4.32 19.56
CA LEU A 323 45.77 -3.27 19.51
C LEU A 323 46.52 -3.12 20.84
#